data_AF-A0A1I6MST5-F1
#
_entry.id   AF-A0A1I6MST5-F1
#
_cell.length_a   1.000
_cell.length_b   1.000
_cell.length_c   1.000
_cell.angle_alpha   90.00
_cell.angle_beta   90.00
_cell.angle_gamma   90.00
#
_symmetry.space_group_name_H-M   'P 1'
#
loop_
_entity.id
_entity.type
_entity.pdbx_description
1 polymer ?
#
loop_
_entity_poly.entity_id
_entity_poly.type
_entity_poly.pdbx_seq_one_letter_code
_entity_poly.pdbx_strand_id
1 'polypeptide(L)'
;MTKLELLQLLVGQARANGFEFRKWYLTRLGLPWSNPQNALKTLSEERRYYVLLFSHEFAQHFWKAGQQITFQVPTQTFQRRKADGTIGTVTRKGYTRRTARDDVWRYHLRELAVAEEPLRYMRRYLRVVDDHPEDPAQPGGGLEESRS
;
A
#
# COMPACT_ATOMS: atom_id res chain seq x y z
N MET A 1 14.60 12.20 -0.73
CA MET A 1 13.26 12.24 -1.36
C MET A 1 12.41 13.28 -0.68
N THR A 2 12.11 14.38 -1.38
CA THR A 2 11.23 15.44 -0.88
C THR A 2 9.76 14.99 -0.85
N LYS A 3 8.89 15.74 -0.16
CA LYS A 3 7.44 15.50 -0.17
C LYS A 3 6.87 15.56 -1.59
N LEU A 4 7.33 16.54 -2.38
CA LEU A 4 6.91 16.73 -3.75
C LEU A 4 7.30 15.52 -4.62
N GLU A 5 8.56 15.07 -4.52
CA GLU A 5 9.04 13.87 -5.22
C GLU A 5 8.23 12.62 -4.82
N LEU A 6 7.94 12.48 -3.52
CA LEU A 6 7.11 11.38 -3.05
C LEU A 6 5.70 11.42 -3.67
N LEU A 7 5.04 12.57 -3.66
CA LEU A 7 3.72 12.71 -4.27
C LEU A 7 3.76 12.44 -5.77
N GLN A 8 4.82 12.87 -6.45
CA GLN A 8 5.02 12.60 -7.86
C GLN A 8 5.12 11.09 -8.14
N LEU A 9 5.88 10.34 -7.33
CA LEU A 9 5.99 8.88 -7.46
C LEU A 9 4.65 8.18 -7.14
N LEU A 10 3.96 8.60 -6.06
CA LEU A 10 2.68 8.02 -5.66
C LEU A 10 1.61 8.21 -6.76
N VAL A 11 1.49 9.44 -7.27
CA VAL A 11 0.57 9.74 -8.38
C VAL A 11 1.01 9.04 -9.65
N GLY A 12 2.32 8.95 -9.94
CA GLY A 12 2.84 8.21 -11.08
C GLY A 12 2.41 6.75 -11.09
N GLN A 13 2.60 6.05 -9.96
CA GLN A 13 2.16 4.66 -9.80
C GLN A 13 0.64 4.51 -9.96
N ALA A 14 -0.16 5.36 -9.32
CA ALA A 14 -1.62 5.31 -9.45
C ALA A 14 -2.07 5.61 -10.89
N ARG A 15 -1.42 6.54 -11.59
CA ARG A 15 -1.69 6.86 -13.00
C ARG A 15 -1.39 5.70 -13.92
N ALA A 16 -0.29 4.97 -13.69
CA ALA A 16 0.01 3.73 -14.43
C ALA A 16 -1.09 2.66 -14.25
N ASN A 17 -1.86 2.76 -13.16
CA ASN A 17 -3.00 1.90 -12.85
C ASN A 17 -4.36 2.51 -13.23
N GLY A 18 -4.39 3.62 -13.98
CA GLY A 18 -5.62 4.25 -14.51
C GLY A 18 -6.17 5.42 -13.70
N PHE A 19 -5.47 5.92 -12.68
CA PHE A 19 -5.92 7.10 -11.93
C PHE A 19 -5.87 8.38 -12.79
N GLU A 20 -7.01 9.04 -12.96
CA GLU A 20 -7.12 10.28 -13.73
C GLU A 20 -6.82 11.53 -12.87
N PHE A 21 -5.54 11.77 -12.56
CA PHE A 21 -5.14 12.83 -11.63
C PHE A 21 -5.70 14.22 -11.96
N ARG A 22 -5.74 14.61 -13.24
CA ARG A 22 -6.30 15.91 -13.67
C ARG A 22 -7.79 16.02 -13.34
N LYS A 23 -8.57 14.99 -13.69
CA LYS A 23 -10.01 14.96 -13.41
C LYS A 23 -10.28 14.96 -11.92
N TRP A 24 -9.56 14.12 -11.17
CA TRP A 24 -9.66 14.09 -9.71
C TRP A 24 -9.34 15.47 -9.10
N TYR A 25 -8.26 16.12 -9.53
CA TYR A 25 -7.85 17.43 -9.01
C TYR A 25 -8.91 18.51 -9.25
N LEU A 26 -9.44 18.60 -10.48
CA LEU A 26 -10.47 19.55 -10.84
C LEU A 26 -11.79 19.29 -10.09
N THR A 27 -12.22 18.04 -10.00
CA THR A 27 -13.52 17.67 -9.42
C THR A 27 -13.53 17.67 -7.89
N ARG A 28 -12.42 17.28 -7.24
CA ARG A 28 -12.35 17.14 -5.78
C ARG A 28 -11.81 18.37 -5.07
N LEU A 29 -10.93 19.15 -5.73
CA LEU A 29 -10.36 20.35 -5.12
C LEU A 29 -10.94 21.64 -5.69
N GLY A 30 -11.57 21.61 -6.86
CA GLY A 30 -12.11 22.81 -7.52
C GLY A 30 -11.04 23.84 -7.86
N LEU A 31 -9.76 23.45 -7.87
CA LEU A 31 -8.63 24.34 -8.11
C LEU A 31 -8.31 24.42 -9.60
N PRO A 32 -7.81 25.58 -10.09
CA PRO A 32 -7.41 25.71 -11.48
C PRO A 32 -6.27 24.74 -11.81
N TRP A 33 -6.39 24.07 -12.95
CA TRP A 33 -5.36 23.18 -13.47
C TRP A 33 -4.46 23.94 -14.45
N SER A 34 -3.17 24.06 -14.13
CA SER A 34 -2.16 24.55 -15.08
C SER A 34 -1.38 23.38 -15.70
N ASN A 35 -0.69 22.61 -14.87
CA ASN A 35 0.14 21.47 -15.26
C ASN A 35 0.31 20.52 -14.05
N PRO A 36 0.71 19.25 -14.25
CA PRO A 36 0.77 18.28 -13.17
C PRO A 36 1.79 18.64 -12.08
N GLN A 37 2.94 19.23 -12.43
CA GLN A 37 3.95 19.66 -11.45
C GLN A 37 3.41 20.73 -10.49
N ASN A 38 2.73 21.75 -11.01
CA ASN A 38 2.12 22.79 -10.20
C ASN A 38 1.00 22.23 -9.33
N ALA A 39 0.16 21.33 -9.85
CA ALA A 39 -0.86 20.66 -9.05
C ALA A 39 -0.25 19.87 -7.88
N LEU A 40 0.84 19.13 -8.12
CA LEU A 40 1.56 18.41 -7.06
C LEU A 40 2.23 19.36 -6.06
N LYS A 41 2.76 20.49 -6.53
CA LYS A 41 3.31 21.55 -5.67
C LYS A 41 2.23 22.11 -4.74
N THR A 42 1.07 22.47 -5.27
CA THR A 42 -0.10 22.91 -4.50
C THR A 42 -0.53 21.86 -3.48
N LEU A 43 -0.59 20.57 -3.85
CA LEU A 43 -0.89 19.49 -2.90
C LEU A 43 0.12 19.41 -1.76
N SER A 44 1.41 19.56 -2.07
CA SER A 44 2.52 19.46 -1.14
C SER A 44 2.57 20.62 -0.14
N GLU A 45 2.50 21.85 -0.65
CA GLU A 45 2.67 23.09 0.11
C GLU A 45 1.48 23.35 1.03
N GLU A 46 0.26 23.18 0.51
CA GLU A 46 -0.96 23.47 1.26
C GLU A 46 -1.48 22.28 2.08
N ARG A 47 -0.67 21.22 2.20
CA ARG A 47 -1.02 19.96 2.86
C ARG A 47 -2.31 19.29 2.32
N ARG A 48 -2.79 19.69 1.14
CA ARG A 48 -3.95 19.08 0.47
C ARG A 48 -3.68 17.65 0.02
N TYR A 49 -2.44 17.17 0.09
CA TYR A 49 -2.12 15.76 -0.14
C TYR A 49 -2.92 14.81 0.76
N TYR A 50 -3.37 15.20 1.95
CA TYR A 50 -4.24 14.34 2.76
C TYR A 50 -5.55 14.00 2.04
N VAL A 51 -6.13 14.94 1.30
CA VAL A 51 -7.34 14.72 0.49
C VAL A 51 -7.08 13.68 -0.59
N LEU A 52 -5.88 13.70 -1.20
CA LEU A 52 -5.46 12.69 -2.17
C LEU A 52 -5.27 11.33 -1.50
N LEU A 53 -4.51 11.27 -0.41
CA LEU A 53 -4.14 10.03 0.27
C LEU A 53 -5.36 9.26 0.79
N PHE A 54 -6.40 9.96 1.24
CA PHE A 54 -7.64 9.35 1.74
C PHE A 54 -8.74 9.23 0.66
N SER A 55 -8.46 9.60 -0.58
CA SER A 55 -9.39 9.39 -1.69
C SER A 55 -9.52 7.90 -2.00
N HIS A 56 -10.75 7.37 -1.96
CA HIS A 56 -11.02 5.98 -2.34
C HIS A 56 -10.62 5.71 -3.79
N GLU A 57 -10.92 6.64 -4.69
CA GLU A 57 -10.54 6.58 -6.10
C GLU A 57 -9.03 6.43 -6.24
N PHE A 58 -8.26 7.28 -5.55
CA PHE A 58 -6.79 7.18 -5.57
C PHE A 58 -6.31 5.85 -4.99
N ALA A 59 -6.84 5.42 -3.83
CA ALA A 59 -6.44 4.19 -3.16
C ALA A 59 -6.69 2.93 -4.00
N GLN A 60 -7.84 2.88 -4.70
CA GLN A 60 -8.19 1.77 -5.60
C GLN A 60 -7.20 1.62 -6.76
N HIS A 61 -6.73 2.74 -7.31
CA HIS A 61 -5.73 2.71 -8.38
C HIS A 61 -4.31 2.52 -7.84
N PHE A 62 -3.97 3.08 -6.68
CA PHE A 62 -2.63 2.93 -6.10
C PHE A 62 -2.34 1.48 -5.67
N TRP A 63 -3.28 0.86 -4.94
CA TRP A 63 -3.24 -0.56 -4.58
C TRP A 63 -4.16 -1.36 -5.52
N LYS A 64 -3.73 -1.48 -6.78
CA LYS A 64 -4.52 -2.11 -7.85
C LYS A 64 -4.95 -3.53 -7.49
N ALA A 65 -6.24 -3.80 -7.61
CA ALA A 65 -6.82 -5.14 -7.50
C ALA A 65 -6.15 -6.13 -8.47
N GLY A 66 -5.96 -7.39 -8.04
CA GLY A 66 -5.28 -8.41 -8.84
C GLY A 66 -3.74 -8.31 -8.88
N GLN A 67 -3.15 -7.15 -8.56
CA GLN A 67 -1.70 -7.04 -8.41
C GLN A 67 -1.30 -7.64 -7.06
N GLN A 68 -0.29 -8.50 -7.04
CA GLN A 68 0.20 -9.05 -5.79
C GLN A 68 0.83 -7.94 -4.93
N ILE A 69 0.22 -7.68 -3.78
CA ILE A 69 0.69 -6.73 -2.77
C ILE A 69 1.24 -7.51 -1.59
N THR A 70 2.49 -7.20 -1.22
CA THR A 70 3.13 -7.74 -0.02
C THR A 70 3.14 -6.65 1.04
N PHE A 71 2.64 -6.98 2.25
CA PHE A 71 2.67 -6.07 3.38
C PHE A 71 2.79 -6.81 4.70
N GLN A 72 3.31 -6.13 5.72
CA GLN A 72 3.36 -6.64 7.08
C GLN A 72 2.05 -6.32 7.80
N VAL A 73 1.43 -7.35 8.35
CA VAL A 73 0.33 -7.21 9.31
C VAL A 73 0.97 -7.12 10.71
N PRO A 74 0.74 -6.04 11.48
CA PRO A 74 1.31 -5.91 12.81
C PRO A 74 0.71 -6.94 13.78
N THR A 75 1.39 -7.18 14.89
CA THR A 75 0.83 -7.96 16.00
C THR A 75 -0.44 -7.28 16.50
N GLN A 76 -1.55 -8.02 16.56
CA GLN A 76 -2.83 -7.51 17.04
C GLN A 76 -3.27 -8.28 18.26
N THR A 77 -3.77 -7.54 19.25
CA THR A 77 -4.33 -8.08 20.48
C THR A 77 -5.79 -7.71 20.56
N PHE A 78 -6.68 -8.70 20.65
CA PHE A 78 -8.12 -8.46 20.72
C PHE A 78 -8.76 -9.33 21.78
N GLN A 79 -9.83 -8.81 22.39
CA GLN A 79 -10.64 -9.57 23.32
C GLN A 79 -11.61 -10.46 22.54
N ARG A 80 -11.60 -11.75 22.85
CA ARG A 80 -12.52 -12.74 22.28
C ARG A 80 -13.34 -13.35 23.38
N ARG A 81 -14.67 -13.31 23.23
CA ARG A 81 -15.57 -14.09 24.08
C ARG A 81 -15.46 -15.56 23.71
N LYS A 82 -15.10 -16.38 24.68
CA LYS A 82 -15.03 -17.84 24.54
C LYS A 82 -16.43 -18.43 24.67
N ALA A 83 -16.58 -19.69 24.26
CA ALA A 83 -17.87 -20.40 24.30
C ALA A 83 -18.42 -20.53 25.74
N ASP A 84 -17.56 -20.49 26.75
CA ASP A 84 -17.90 -20.51 28.17
C ASP A 84 -18.35 -19.14 28.73
N GLY A 85 -18.45 -18.11 27.89
CA GLY A 85 -18.85 -16.76 28.28
C GLY A 85 -17.72 -15.88 28.81
N THR A 86 -16.53 -16.42 29.06
CA THR A 86 -15.36 -15.66 29.53
C THR A 86 -14.74 -14.83 28.41
N ILE A 87 -14.15 -13.69 28.77
CA ILE A 87 -13.43 -12.82 27.83
C ILE A 87 -11.94 -13.14 27.94
N GLY A 88 -11.38 -13.73 26.88
CA GLY A 88 -9.95 -14.00 26.78
C GLY A 88 -9.26 -13.00 25.86
N THR A 89 -8.05 -12.59 26.22
CA THR A 89 -7.18 -11.81 25.34
C THR A 89 -6.48 -12.75 24.34
N VAL A 90 -6.68 -12.52 23.05
CA VAL A 90 -6.01 -13.26 21.97
C VAL A 90 -4.98 -12.35 21.33
N THR A 91 -3.72 -12.77 21.39
CA THR A 91 -2.61 -12.11 20.69
C THR A 91 -2.28 -12.88 19.42
N ARG A 92 -2.42 -12.22 18.26
CA ARG A 92 -1.93 -12.74 16.97
C ARG A 92 -0.61 -12.08 16.63
N LYS A 93 0.45 -12.88 16.49
CA LYS A 93 1.76 -12.41 16.04
C LYS A 93 1.65 -11.78 14.65
N GLY A 94 2.39 -10.69 14.43
CA GLY A 94 2.51 -10.08 13.12
C GLY A 94 3.10 -11.05 12.09
N TYR A 95 2.66 -10.91 10.84
CA TYR A 95 3.07 -11.78 9.75
C TYR A 95 3.07 -11.02 8.42
N THR A 96 3.86 -11.51 7.46
CA THR A 96 3.86 -10.98 6.10
C THR A 96 2.70 -11.58 5.32
N ARG A 97 1.86 -10.72 4.76
CA ARG A 97 0.73 -11.11 3.91
C ARG A 97 1.04 -10.78 2.46
N ARG A 98 0.78 -11.74 1.57
CA ARG A 98 0.73 -11.55 0.12
C ARG A 98 -0.73 -11.69 -0.30
N THR A 99 -1.31 -10.69 -0.96
CA THR A 99 -2.71 -10.77 -1.41
C THR A 99 -2.91 -10.01 -2.71
N ALA A 100 -3.82 -10.53 -3.54
CA ALA A 100 -4.30 -9.88 -4.77
C ALA A 100 -5.78 -9.49 -4.65
N ARG A 101 -6.35 -9.52 -3.44
CA ARG A 101 -7.77 -9.25 -3.19
C ARG A 101 -8.17 -7.84 -3.62
N ASP A 102 -9.35 -7.74 -4.21
CA ASP A 102 -9.92 -6.50 -4.74
C ASP A 102 -10.17 -5.43 -3.66
N ASP A 103 -10.32 -5.82 -2.40
CA ASP A 103 -10.62 -4.94 -1.27
C ASP A 103 -9.38 -4.56 -0.44
N VAL A 104 -8.17 -4.92 -0.87
CA VAL A 104 -6.93 -4.66 -0.13
C VAL A 104 -6.70 -3.16 0.14
N TRP A 105 -7.12 -2.29 -0.78
CA TRP A 105 -7.04 -0.84 -0.61
C TRP A 105 -7.82 -0.35 0.63
N ARG A 106 -8.93 -1.02 1.01
CA ARG A 106 -9.70 -0.67 2.22
C ARG A 106 -8.95 -0.99 3.50
N TYR A 107 -8.16 -2.06 3.50
CA TYR A 107 -7.27 -2.35 4.61
C TYR A 107 -6.24 -1.23 4.74
N HIS A 108 -5.56 -0.87 3.65
CA HIS A 108 -4.53 0.15 3.70
C HIS A 108 -5.06 1.55 4.02
N LEU A 109 -6.27 1.93 3.61
CA LEU A 109 -6.88 3.19 4.06
C LEU A 109 -7.10 3.23 5.57
N ARG A 110 -7.54 2.11 6.19
CA ARG A 110 -7.71 2.02 7.65
C ARG A 110 -6.37 2.15 8.37
N GLU A 111 -5.36 1.43 7.89
CA GLU A 111 -4.01 1.50 8.45
C GLU A 111 -3.37 2.89 8.25
N LEU A 112 -3.64 3.54 7.12
CA LEU A 112 -3.16 4.90 6.84
C LEU A 112 -3.80 5.94 7.75
N ALA A 113 -5.07 5.75 8.12
CA ALA A 113 -5.81 6.66 9.00
C ALA A 113 -5.26 6.70 10.43
N VAL A 114 -4.66 5.60 10.90
CA VAL A 114 -4.03 5.51 12.22
C VAL A 114 -2.51 5.69 12.18
N ALA A 115 -1.93 5.91 11.00
CA ALA A 115 -0.50 6.13 10.86
C ALA A 115 -0.13 7.55 11.29
N GLU A 116 0.85 7.68 12.19
CA GLU A 116 1.41 8.96 12.62
C GLU A 116 2.03 9.74 11.44
N GLU A 117 2.66 9.02 10.51
CA GLU A 117 3.26 9.58 9.30
C GLU A 117 2.67 8.94 8.03
N PRO A 118 1.52 9.42 7.52
CA PRO A 118 0.83 8.80 6.37
C PRO A 118 1.67 8.74 5.09
N LEU A 119 2.47 9.77 4.82
CA LEU A 119 3.37 9.75 3.66
C LEU A 119 4.46 8.68 3.78
N ARG A 120 4.99 8.46 4.99
CA ARG A 120 5.95 7.36 5.24
C ARG A 120 5.28 6.00 5.11
N TYR A 121 4.03 5.87 5.56
CA TYR A 121 3.23 4.66 5.35
C TYR A 121 3.16 4.32 3.86
N MET A 122 2.79 5.30 3.02
CA MET A 122 2.62 5.13 1.58
C MET A 122 3.92 4.78 0.85
N ARG A 123 5.04 5.38 1.26
CA ARG A 123 6.36 5.14 0.66
C ARG A 123 6.75 3.66 0.59
N ARG A 124 6.28 2.83 1.54
CA ARG A 124 6.57 1.38 1.59
C ARG A 124 6.04 0.59 0.39
N TYR A 125 5.11 1.16 -0.36
CA TYR A 125 4.43 0.50 -1.48
C TYR A 125 4.87 1.05 -2.84
N LEU A 126 5.79 2.01 -2.85
CA LEU A 126 6.47 2.41 -4.06
C LEU A 126 7.41 1.26 -4.42
N ARG A 127 7.13 0.61 -5.55
CA ARG A 127 8.09 -0.28 -6.17
C ARG A 127 9.22 0.60 -6.71
N VAL A 128 10.30 0.73 -5.96
CA VAL A 128 11.59 0.98 -6.61
C VAL A 128 11.80 -0.28 -7.44
N VAL A 129 11.88 -0.14 -8.75
CA VAL A 129 12.31 -1.25 -9.61
C VAL A 129 13.78 -1.47 -9.28
N ASP A 130 14.03 -2.23 -8.21
CA ASP A 130 15.23 -3.04 -8.12
C ASP A 130 14.90 -4.27 -8.95
N ASP A 131 15.60 -4.42 -10.08
CA ASP A 131 15.72 -5.69 -10.78
C ASP A 131 16.05 -6.76 -9.73
N HIS A 132 15.08 -7.59 -9.38
CA HIS A 132 15.38 -8.82 -8.69
C HIS A 132 15.70 -9.82 -9.80
N PRO A 133 16.98 -10.13 -10.08
CA PRO A 133 17.30 -11.24 -10.95
C PRO A 133 16.61 -12.48 -10.40
N GLU A 134 16.03 -13.24 -11.31
CA GLU A 134 15.42 -14.54 -11.07
C GLU A 134 16.32 -15.37 -10.15
N ASP A 135 15.74 -15.94 -9.09
CA ASP A 135 16.44 -16.94 -8.26
C ASP A 135 16.97 -18.04 -9.18
N PRO A 136 18.29 -18.31 -9.21
CA PRO A 136 18.80 -19.45 -9.97
C PRO A 136 18.23 -20.72 -9.34
N ALA A 137 17.62 -21.55 -10.19
CA ALA A 137 17.05 -22.84 -9.84
C ALA A 137 18.00 -23.61 -8.90
N GLN A 138 17.48 -24.01 -7.74
CA GLN A 138 18.19 -24.93 -6.84
C GLN A 138 18.50 -26.22 -7.59
N PRO A 139 19.77 -26.68 -7.63
CA PRO A 139 20.08 -28.00 -8.14
C PRO A 139 19.57 -29.03 -7.12
N GLY A 140 18.73 -29.95 -7.60
CA GLY A 140 18.20 -31.06 -6.81
C GLY A 140 19.33 -31.85 -6.15
N GLY A 141 19.37 -31.80 -4.82
CA GLY A 141 20.26 -32.60 -4.00
C GLY A 141 19.79 -34.05 -3.91
N GLY A 142 20.72 -34.95 -4.19
CA GLY A 142 20.95 -36.22 -3.50
C GLY A 142 19.76 -37.11 -3.15
N LEU A 143 19.63 -38.21 -3.90
CA LEU A 143 19.15 -39.48 -3.35
C LEU A 143 20.35 -40.44 -3.34
N GLU A 144 21.06 -40.47 -2.22
CA GLU A 144 21.76 -41.68 -1.78
C GLU A 144 20.69 -42.63 -1.23
N GLU A 145 20.53 -43.80 -1.86
CA GLU A 145 19.92 -44.96 -1.21
C GLU A 145 20.86 -46.15 -1.42
N SER A 146 21.61 -46.46 -0.36
CA SER A 146 22.35 -47.71 -0.19
C SER A 146 21.59 -48.60 0.79
N ARG A 147 21.67 -49.92 0.54
CA ARG A 147 21.18 -51.09 1.32
C ARG A 147 19.78 -51.56 0.89
N SER A 148 19.54 -52.83 0.55
CA SER A 148 20.23 -54.10 0.85
C SER A 148 20.18 -55.08 -0.30
#